data_AF-A0A3B9WX67-F1
#
_entry.id   AF-A0A3B9WX67-F1
#
_cell.length_a   1.000
_cell.length_b   1.000
_cell.length_c   1.000
_cell.angle_alpha   90.00
_cell.angle_beta   90.00
_cell.angle_gamma   90.00
#
_symmetry.space_group_name_H-M   'P 1'
#
loop_
_entity.id
_entity.type
_entity.pdbx_description
1 polymer ?
#
loop_
_entity_poly.entity_id
_entity_poly.type
_entity_poly.pdbx_seq_one_letter_code
_entity_poly.pdbx_strand_id
1 'polypeptide(L)' 'MDDLDLSAAIKKTIRERREAINGILMDGMLKDIEHYKSLQGQLEVLNLVEMSISDFYKENKF' A
#
# COMPACT_ATOMS: atom_id res chain seq x y z
N MET A 1 -18.21 -13.07 -2.90
CA MET A 1 -16.83 -12.64 -3.18
C MET A 1 -15.97 -13.62 -2.43
N ASP A 2 -15.17 -14.40 -3.14
CA ASP A 2 -14.31 -15.40 -2.50
C ASP A 2 -13.23 -14.71 -1.66
N ASP A 3 -12.71 -15.37 -0.63
CA ASP A 3 -11.66 -14.78 0.23
C ASP A 3 -10.40 -14.46 -0.58
N LEU A 4 -10.12 -15.25 -1.62
CA LEU A 4 -9.08 -14.98 -2.62
C LEU A 4 -9.36 -13.69 -3.42
N ASP A 5 -10.61 -13.43 -3.79
CA ASP A 5 -11.00 -12.20 -4.50
C ASP A 5 -10.80 -10.96 -3.62
N LEU A 6 -11.12 -11.06 -2.33
CA LEU A 6 -10.91 -9.98 -1.36
C LEU A 6 -9.42 -9.65 -1.22
N SER A 7 -8.56 -10.66 -1.06
CA SER A 7 -7.10 -10.48 -0.98
C SER A 7 -6.56 -9.79 -2.24
N ALA A 8 -7.01 -10.23 -3.42
CA ALA A 8 -6.59 -9.66 -4.69
C ALA A 8 -7.05 -8.20 -4.86
N ALA A 9 -8.29 -7.89 -4.49
CA ALA A 9 -8.84 -6.53 -4.55
C ALA A 9 -8.08 -5.56 -3.63
N ILE A 10 -7.75 -5.99 -2.41
CA ILE A 10 -6.99 -5.15 -1.47
C ILE A 10 -5.55 -4.95 -1.97
N LYS A 11 -4.87 -6.02 -2.40
CA LYS A 11 -3.50 -5.91 -2.97
C LYS A 11 -3.45 -4.98 -4.19
N LYS A 12 -4.46 -5.03 -5.05
CA LYS A 12 -4.58 -4.11 -6.19
C LYS A 12 -4.68 -2.65 -5.71
N THR A 13 -5.53 -2.39 -4.72
CA THR A 13 -5.70 -1.04 -4.15
C THR A 13 -4.41 -0.51 -3.52
N ILE A 14 -3.70 -1.35 -2.77
CA ILE A 14 -2.39 -1.02 -2.18
C ILE A 14 -1.38 -0.65 -3.28
N ARG A 15 -1.30 -1.46 -4.34
CA ARG A 15 -0.40 -1.22 -5.47
C ARG A 15 -0.69 0.12 -6.15
N GLU A 16 -1.94 0.37 -6.51
CA GLU A 16 -2.35 1.62 -7.17
C GLU A 16 -2.02 2.84 -6.31
N ARG A 17 -2.22 2.76 -4.99
CA ARG A 17 -1.88 3.85 -4.07
C ARG A 17 -0.36 4.05 -3.97
N ARG A 18 0.41 2.96 -3.92
CA ARG A 18 1.89 3.00 -3.89
C ARG A 18 2.45 3.61 -5.17
N GLU A 19 1.90 3.25 -6.32
CA GLU A 19 2.25 3.83 -7.63
C GLU A 19 1.98 5.34 -7.67
N ALA A 20 0.82 5.79 -7.19
CA ALA A 20 0.49 7.21 -7.14
C ALA A 20 1.47 8.00 -6.23
N ILE A 21 1.82 7.47 -5.06
CA ILE A 21 2.78 8.10 -4.16
C ILE A 21 4.18 8.15 -4.81
N ASN A 22 4.61 7.04 -5.40
CA ASN A 22 5.91 6.97 -6.07
C ASN A 22 5.98 7.91 -7.27
N GLY A 23 4.89 8.07 -8.03
CA GLY A 23 4.80 9.07 -9.09
C GLY A 23 5.07 10.48 -8.56
N ILE A 24 4.41 10.88 -7.46
CA ILE A 24 4.65 12.19 -6.83
C ILE A 24 6.11 12.36 -6.40
N LEU A 25 6.73 11.31 -5.85
CA LEU A 25 8.13 11.33 -5.42
C LEU A 25 9.12 11.40 -6.59
N MET A 26 8.86 10.67 -7.67
CA MET A 26 9.74 10.58 -8.84
C MET A 26 9.61 11.80 -9.77
N ASP A 27 8.40 12.32 -9.93
CA ASP A 27 8.10 13.44 -10.84
C ASP A 27 8.48 14.80 -10.23
N GLY A 28 9.05 14.82 -9.01
CA GLY A 28 9.47 16.04 -8.33
C GLY A 28 8.30 16.91 -7.83
N MET A 29 7.11 16.32 -7.69
CA MET A 29 5.87 17.03 -7.32
C MET A 29 5.72 17.24 -5.80
N LEU A 30 6.84 17.23 -5.06
CA LEU A 30 6.87 17.47 -3.62
C LEU A 30 6.66 18.96 -3.32
N LYS A 31 5.66 19.26 -2.48
CA LYS A 31 5.38 20.64 -2.02
C LYS A 31 6.42 21.15 -1.02
N ASP A 32 6.76 20.33 -0.05
CA ASP A 32 7.70 20.62 1.02
C ASP A 32 8.13 19.32 1.74
N ILE A 33 8.95 19.45 2.77
CA ILE A 33 9.45 18.32 3.55
C ILE A 33 8.36 17.62 4.37
N GLU A 34 7.31 18.33 4.80
CA GLU A 34 6.20 17.74 5.54
C GLU A 34 5.32 16.89 4.61
N HIS A 35 5.13 17.32 3.37
CA HIS A 35 4.49 16.52 2.33
C HIS A 35 5.29 15.23 2.07
N TYR A 36 6.62 15.31 1.97
CA TYR A 36 7.46 14.12 1.83
C TYR A 36 7.29 13.16 3.02
N LYS A 37 7.38 13.65 4.25
CA LYS A 37 7.18 12.82 5.46
C LYS A 37 5.79 12.18 5.49
N SER A 38 4.76 12.92 5.10
CA SER A 38 3.39 12.40 5.01
C SER A 38 3.28 11.26 3.98
N LEU A 39 3.90 11.40 2.81
CA LEU A 39 3.93 10.36 1.78
C LEU A 39 4.71 9.12 2.26
N GLN A 40 5.84 9.31 2.94
CA GLN A 40 6.61 8.20 3.53
C GLN A 40 5.81 7.46 4.60
N GLY A 41 5.11 8.18 5.49
CA GLY A 41 4.22 7.54 6.47
C GLY A 41 3.07 6.77 5.83
N GLN A 42 2.51 7.26 4.71
CA GLN A 42 1.53 6.51 3.93
C GLN A 42 2.11 5.21 3.36
N LEU A 43 3.34 5.23 2.85
CA LEU A 43 4.02 4.02 2.35
C LEU A 43 4.25 2.99 3.45
N GLU A 44 4.66 3.44 4.64
CA GLU A 44 4.87 2.57 5.80
C GLU A 44 3.58 1.86 6.22
N VAL A 45 2.46 2.59 6.26
CA VAL A 45 1.14 2.00 6.56
C VAL A 45 0.71 1.01 5.47
N LEU A 46 0.90 1.34 4.19
CA LEU A 46 0.59 0.42 3.08
C LEU A 46 1.38 -0.89 3.21
N ASN A 47 2.65 -0.82 3.57
CA ASN A 47 3.49 -2.00 3.81
C ASN A 47 2.98 -2.83 4.99
N LEU A 48 2.64 -2.18 6.11
CA LEU A 48 2.09 -2.86 7.29
C LEU A 48 0.79 -3.60 6.97
N VAL A 49 -0.12 -2.96 6.22
CA VAL A 49 -1.40 -3.57 5.82
C VAL A 49 -1.16 -4.74 4.87
N GLU A 50 -0.28 -4.59 3.88
CA GLU A 50 0.07 -5.67 2.95
C GLU A 50 0.65 -6.89 3.68
N MET A 51 1.56 -6.66 4.64
CA MET A 51 2.11 -7.71 5.49
C MET A 51 1.02 -8.39 6.32
N SER A 52 0.18 -7.60 7.00
CA SER A 52 -0.89 -8.12 7.87
C SER A 52 -1.87 -9.01 7.09
N ILE A 53 -2.22 -8.61 5.86
CA ILE A 53 -3.05 -9.43 4.96
C ILE A 53 -2.28 -10.68 4.56
N SER A 54 -1.02 -10.56 4.15
CA SER A 54 -0.25 -11.74 3.78
C SER A 54 -0.14 -12.75 4.91
N ASP A 55 0.02 -12.30 6.15
CA ASP A 55 0.16 -13.16 7.33
C ASP A 55 -1.18 -13.80 7.68
N PHE A 56 -2.28 -13.04 7.64
CA PHE A 56 -3.63 -13.58 7.82
C PHE A 56 -3.93 -14.75 6.86
N TYR A 57 -3.67 -14.58 5.56
CA TYR A 57 -3.96 -15.65 4.59
C TYR A 57 -2.99 -16.84 4.69
N LYS A 58 -1.73 -16.63 5.10
CA LYS A 58 -0.78 -17.72 5.38
C LYS A 58 -1.20 -18.55 6.58
N GLU A 59 -1.63 -17.90 7.67
CA GLU A 59 -2.03 -18.56 8.91
C GLU A 59 -3.35 -19.33 8.75
N ASN A 60 -4.28 -18.80 7.94
CA ASN A 60 -5.62 -19.36 7.78
C ASN A 60 -5.76 -20.38 6.63
N LYS A 61 -4.65 -20.77 5.97
CA LYS A 61 -4.59 -21.82 4.93
C LYS A 61 -5.72 -21.76 3.88
N PHE A 62 -5.90 -20.60 3.27
CA PHE A 62 -6.70 -20.46 2.05
C PHE A 62 -5.88 -20.80 0.81
#